data_AF-A0A837IHD1-F1
#
_entry.id   AF-A0A837IHD1-F1
#
_cell.length_a   1.000
_cell.length_b   1.000
_cell.length_c   1.000
_cell.angle_alpha   90.00
_cell.angle_beta   90.00
_cell.angle_gamma   90.00
#
_symmetry.space_group_name_H-M   'P 1'
#
loop_
_entity.id
_entity.type
_entity.pdbx_description
1 polymer ?
#
loop_
_entity_poly.entity_id
_entity_poly.type
_entity_poly.pdbx_seq_one_letter_code
_entity_poly.pdbx_strand_id
1 'polypeptide(L)'
;MMKNKTLAGFLSLIFPGLGHLYVGRHADGMGFLLGAGALWVAIVLKGSYLFEMGGLRALIFWGGFIAVYLYALIDIVRKVEQAK
;
A
#
# COMPACT_ATOMS: atom_id res chain seq x y z
N MET A 1 -15.77 3.14 18.08
CA MET A 1 -14.66 2.26 18.54
C MET A 1 -13.35 2.99 18.26
N MET A 2 -12.64 3.45 19.30
CA MET A 2 -11.39 4.22 19.13
C MET A 2 -10.27 3.28 18.67
N LYS A 3 -10.17 3.05 17.35
CA LYS A 3 -9.16 2.16 16.77
C LYS A 3 -7.78 2.84 16.83
N ASN A 4 -6.77 2.09 17.27
CA ASN A 4 -5.42 2.59 17.49
C ASN A 4 -4.74 3.01 16.17
N LYS A 5 -4.32 4.29 16.08
CA LYS A 5 -3.67 4.86 14.89
C LYS A 5 -2.36 4.16 14.53
N THR A 6 -1.55 3.86 15.54
CA THR A 6 -0.26 3.20 15.38
C THR A 6 -0.44 1.82 14.78
N LEU A 7 -1.44 1.07 15.26
CA LEU A 7 -1.77 -0.24 14.70
C LEU A 7 -2.27 -0.15 13.26
N ALA A 8 -3.16 0.81 12.95
CA ALA A 8 -3.66 1.01 11.59
C ALA A 8 -2.52 1.38 10.60
N GLY A 9 -1.59 2.24 11.01
CA GLY A 9 -0.40 2.57 10.24
C GLY A 9 0.50 1.34 10.04
N PHE A 10 0.79 0.61 11.12
CA PHE A 10 1.61 -0.60 11.05
C PHE A 10 1.03 -1.66 10.11
N LEU A 11 -0.29 -1.90 10.16
CA LEU A 11 -0.95 -2.84 9.24
C LEU A 11 -0.78 -2.40 7.77
N SER A 12 -0.91 -1.11 7.48
CA SER A 12 -0.74 -0.59 6.12
C SER A 12 0.70 -0.65 5.61
N LEU A 13 1.68 -0.66 6.52
CA LEU A 13 3.09 -0.86 6.17
C LEU A 13 3.37 -2.32 5.78
N ILE A 14 2.73 -3.29 6.45
CA ILE A 14 2.84 -4.72 6.08
C ILE A 14 2.25 -4.93 4.69
N PHE A 15 1.02 -4.44 4.47
CA PHE A 15 0.38 -4.51 3.18
C PHE A 15 -0.59 -3.33 2.97
N PRO A 16 -0.47 -2.56 1.88
CA PRO A 16 -1.30 -1.41 1.61
C PRO A 16 -2.79 -1.77 1.65
N GLY A 17 -3.57 -1.06 2.47
CA GLY A 17 -5.01 -1.26 2.61
C GLY A 17 -5.44 -2.06 3.84
N LEU A 18 -4.54 -2.80 4.50
CA LEU A 18 -4.91 -3.54 5.73
C LEU A 18 -5.29 -2.61 6.88
N GLY A 19 -4.61 -1.47 7.03
CA GLY A 19 -4.99 -0.47 8.04
C GLY A 19 -6.36 0.15 7.78
N HIS A 20 -6.70 0.37 6.50
CA HIS A 20 -8.02 0.85 6.10
C HIS A 20 -9.13 -0.14 6.44
N LEU A 21 -8.91 -1.43 6.14
CA LEU A 21 -9.84 -2.49 6.55
C LEU A 21 -9.98 -2.54 8.07
N TYR A 22 -8.86 -2.49 8.79
CA TYR A 22 -8.86 -2.48 10.25
C TYR A 22 -9.71 -1.34 10.81
N VAL A 23 -9.63 -0.13 10.23
CA VAL A 23 -10.44 1.01 10.69
C VAL A 23 -11.89 1.00 10.23
N GLY A 24 -12.27 0.08 9.33
CA GLY A 24 -13.63 -0.04 8.78
C GLY A 24 -13.83 0.71 7.46
N ARG A 25 -12.76 1.23 6.86
CA ARG A 25 -12.78 1.91 5.54
C ARG A 25 -12.58 0.86 4.44
N HIS A 26 -13.60 0.03 4.25
CA HIS A 26 -13.51 -1.15 3.39
C HIS A 26 -13.24 -0.81 1.92
N ALA A 27 -13.88 0.23 1.36
CA ALA A 27 -13.70 0.62 -0.03
C ALA A 27 -12.25 1.08 -0.31
N ASP A 28 -11.72 1.97 0.54
CA ASP A 28 -10.33 2.43 0.44
C ASP A 28 -9.34 1.26 0.60
N GLY A 29 -9.58 0.40 1.60
CA GLY A 29 -8.76 -0.77 1.85
C GLY A 29 -8.74 -1.74 0.68
N MET A 30 -9.90 -2.03 0.09
CA MET A 30 -10.00 -2.92 -1.07
C MET A 30 -9.27 -2.33 -2.29
N GLY A 31 -9.37 -1.02 -2.51
CA GLY A 31 -8.66 -0.34 -3.58
C GLY A 31 -7.13 -0.51 -3.46
N PHE A 32 -6.59 -0.29 -2.26
CA PHE A 32 -5.17 -0.53 -2.00
C PHE A 32 -4.77 -2.00 -2.07
N LEU A 33 -5.62 -2.90 -1.56
CA LEU A 33 -5.36 -4.33 -1.62
C LEU A 33 -5.25 -4.84 -3.04
N LEU A 34 -6.20 -4.44 -3.91
CA LEU A 34 -6.20 -4.83 -5.32
C LEU A 34 -5.04 -4.19 -6.07
N GLY A 35 -4.75 -2.91 -5.83
CA GLY A 35 -3.64 -2.20 -6.46
C GLY A 35 -2.27 -2.78 -6.08
N ALA A 36 -1.98 -2.90 -4.79
CA ALA A 36 -0.74 -3.50 -4.31
C ALA A 36 -0.66 -4.99 -4.64
N GLY A 37 -1.79 -5.72 -4.57
CA GLY A 37 -1.88 -7.11 -4.98
C GLY A 37 -1.51 -7.32 -6.45
N ALA A 38 -1.99 -6.46 -7.35
CA ALA A 38 -1.62 -6.52 -8.77
C ALA A 38 -0.11 -6.29 -8.98
N LEU A 39 0.50 -5.36 -8.24
CA LEU A 39 1.94 -5.13 -8.29
C LEU A 39 2.73 -6.34 -7.78
N TRP A 40 2.28 -6.97 -6.69
CA TRP A 40 2.89 -8.21 -6.19
C TRP A 40 2.74 -9.37 -7.17
N VAL A 41 1.58 -9.52 -7.81
CA VAL A 41 1.39 -10.52 -8.88
C VAL A 41 2.37 -10.27 -10.03
N ALA A 42 2.57 -9.01 -10.43
CA ALA A 42 3.57 -8.68 -11.45
C ALA A 42 4.99 -9.06 -11.00
N ILE A 43 5.36 -8.78 -9.75
CA ILE A 43 6.67 -9.17 -9.18
C ILE A 43 6.85 -10.69 -9.19
N VAL A 44 5.84 -11.46 -8.77
CA VAL A 44 5.92 -12.92 -8.73
C VAL A 44 6.01 -13.51 -10.14
N LEU A 45 5.20 -13.03 -11.09
CA LEU A 45 5.11 -13.62 -12.43
C LEU A 45 6.22 -13.14 -13.39
N LYS A 46 6.75 -11.93 -13.18
CA LYS A 46 7.71 -11.28 -14.09
C LYS A 46 8.98 -10.82 -13.36
N GLY A 47 9.25 -11.34 -12.17
CA GLY A 47 10.36 -10.91 -11.32
C GLY A 47 11.69 -10.80 -12.05
N SER A 48 12.14 -11.83 -12.78
CA SER A 48 13.40 -11.79 -13.53
C SER A 48 13.48 -10.59 -14.48
N TYR A 49 12.45 -10.39 -15.31
CA TYR A 49 12.35 -9.22 -16.19
C TYR A 49 12.33 -7.90 -15.41
N LEU A 50 11.64 -7.85 -14.27
CA LEU A 50 11.51 -6.63 -13.47
C LEU A 50 12.79 -6.29 -12.67
N PHE A 51 13.66 -7.26 -12.40
CA PHE A 51 14.97 -7.03 -11.78
C PHE A 51 16.05 -6.72 -12.81
N GLU A 52 15.91 -7.24 -14.03
CA GLU A 52 16.81 -6.94 -15.15
C GLU A 52 16.47 -5.61 -15.84
N MET A 53 15.27 -5.07 -15.64
CA MET A 53 14.90 -3.77 -16.22
C MET A 53 15.78 -2.67 -15.62
N GLY A 54 16.37 -1.84 -16.49
CA GLY A 54 17.24 -0.73 -16.10
C GLY A 54 16.63 0.65 -16.35
N GLY A 55 17.33 1.67 -15.85
CA GLY A 55 17.03 3.08 -16.13
C GLY A 55 15.66 3.55 -15.63
N LEU A 56 15.01 4.41 -16.42
CA LEU A 56 13.76 5.07 -16.04
C LEU A 56 12.60 4.09 -15.77
N ARG A 57 12.53 2.97 -16.50
CA ARG A 57 11.45 1.98 -16.34
C ARG A 57 11.49 1.33 -14.96
N ALA A 58 12.70 0.96 -14.52
CA ALA A 58 12.95 0.42 -13.19
C ALA A 58 12.52 1.41 -12.12
N LEU A 59 12.92 2.68 -12.28
CA LEU A 59 12.60 3.74 -11.32
C LEU A 59 11.10 4.01 -11.23
N ILE A 60 10.37 4.00 -12.35
CA ILE A 60 8.92 4.16 -12.35
C ILE A 60 8.24 2.98 -11.66
N PHE A 61 8.64 1.74 -11.95
CA PHE A 61 8.01 0.57 -11.36
C PHE A 61 8.31 0.44 -9.86
N TRP A 62 9.60 0.41 -9.48
CA TRP A 62 10.00 0.24 -8.08
C TRP A 62 9.68 1.48 -7.25
N GLY A 63 9.87 2.68 -7.81
CA GLY A 63 9.47 3.93 -7.17
C GLY A 63 7.96 4.01 -6.99
N GLY A 64 7.19 3.63 -8.00
CA GLY A 64 5.73 3.53 -7.92
C GLY A 64 5.27 2.52 -6.86
N PHE A 65 5.90 1.35 -6.80
CA PHE A 65 5.63 0.33 -5.79
C PHE A 65 5.84 0.87 -4.36
N ILE A 66 6.98 1.51 -4.10
CA ILE A 66 7.27 2.14 -2.80
C ILE A 66 6.30 3.29 -2.52
N ALA A 67 5.98 4.10 -3.53
CA ALA A 67 5.07 5.22 -3.39
C ALA A 67 3.66 4.77 -3.01
N VAL A 68 3.17 3.64 -3.54
CA VAL A 68 1.88 3.06 -3.13
C VAL A 68 1.87 2.69 -1.65
N TYR A 69 2.96 2.09 -1.15
CA TYR A 69 3.10 1.75 0.27
C TYR A 69 3.11 2.99 1.17
N LEU A 70 3.94 3.98 0.82
CA LEU A 70 4.02 5.22 1.57
C LEU A 70 2.72 6.01 1.54
N TYR A 71 2.07 6.08 0.38
CA TYR A 71 0.80 6.76 0.22
C TYR A 71 -0.30 6.09 1.05
N ALA A 72 -0.40 4.75 1.03
CA ALA A 72 -1.37 4.04 1.86
C ALA A 72 -1.15 4.30 3.35
N LEU A 73 0.10 4.31 3.82
CA LEU A 73 0.46 4.63 5.20
C LEU A 73 0.04 6.06 5.58
N ILE A 74 0.39 7.04 4.76
CA ILE A 74 0.06 8.45 5.02
C ILE A 74 -1.46 8.66 4.98
N ASP A 75 -2.15 8.05 4.02
CA ASP A 75 -3.60 8.15 3.85
C ASP A 75 -4.33 7.61 5.08
N ILE A 76 -3.95 6.43 5.60
CA ILE A 76 -4.60 5.88 6.79
C ILE A 76 -4.34 6.74 8.03
N VAL A 77 -3.10 7.19 8.25
CA VAL A 77 -2.75 8.00 9.43
C VAL A 77 -3.57 9.30 9.44
N ARG A 78 -3.66 9.98 8.29
CA ARG A 78 -4.48 11.19 8.12
C ARG A 78 -5.96 10.93 8.37
N LYS A 79 -6.51 9.86 7.81
CA LYS A 79 -7.94 9.52 7.94
C LYS A 79 -8.31 9.15 9.37
N VAL A 80 -7.42 8.50 10.11
CA VAL A 80 -7.64 8.20 11.53
C VAL A 80 -7.45 9.45 12.39
N GLU A 81 -6.58 10.39 11.98
CA GLU A 81 -6.48 11.71 12.61
C GLU A 81 -7.74 12.55 12.47
N GLN A 82 -8.33 12.59 11.29
CA GLN A 82 -9.54 13.37 11.00
C GLN A 82 -10.82 12.75 11.58
N ALA A 83 -10.81 11.45 11.91
CA ALA A 83 -11.95 10.76 12.49
C ALA A 83 -12.02 10.87 14.04
N LYS A 84 -11.08 11.60 14.66
CA LYS A 84 -11.14 11.99 16.07
C LYS A 84 -11.86 13.33 16.21
#